data_AF-A0A3B9CWN4-F1
#
_entry.id   AF-A0A3B9CWN4-F1
#
_cell.length_a   1.000
_cell.length_b   1.000
_cell.length_c   1.000
_cell.angle_alpha   90.00
_cell.angle_beta   90.00
_cell.angle_gamma   90.00
#
_symmetry.space_group_name_H-M   'P 1'
#
loop_
_entity.id
_entity.type
_entity.pdbx_description
1 polymer ?
#
loop_
_entity_poly.entity_id
_entity_poly.type
_entity_poly.pdbx_seq_one_letter_code
_entity_poly.pdbx_strand_id
1 'polypeptide(L)'
;MATVTIADIDNTVIDPATRAGVMTGRNSPGSVTEQVASLAERSRPSTAWKAAFAISVSATLMFFSLVGYLIATGVGVWGNNAPVFWGWPIVNFVFWVGIGHAGTLISAILFLFRQNWRTSIN
;
A
#
# COMPACT_ATOMS: atom_id res chain seq x y z
N MET A 1 19.93 -31.90 -21.24
CA MET A 1 19.28 -30.95 -20.33
C MET A 1 19.36 -29.57 -20.98
N ALA A 2 18.26 -29.03 -21.49
CA ALA A 2 18.24 -27.67 -22.00
C ALA A 2 18.11 -26.72 -20.82
N THR A 3 19.15 -25.95 -20.56
CA THR A 3 19.12 -24.84 -19.61
C THR A 3 18.12 -23.81 -20.13
N VAL A 4 16.94 -23.76 -19.53
CA VAL A 4 15.95 -22.72 -19.82
C VAL A 4 16.49 -21.43 -19.25
N THR A 5 17.06 -20.60 -20.11
CA THR A 5 17.43 -19.23 -19.79
C THR A 5 16.15 -18.46 -19.50
N ILE A 6 15.86 -18.20 -18.22
CA ILE A 6 14.85 -17.21 -17.85
C ILE A 6 15.36 -15.89 -18.41
N ALA A 7 14.60 -15.26 -19.31
CA ALA A 7 14.91 -13.92 -19.78
C ALA A 7 14.74 -12.97 -18.59
N ASP A 8 15.84 -12.72 -17.89
CA ASP A 8 15.93 -11.67 -16.88
C ASP A 8 15.82 -10.34 -17.63
N ILE A 9 14.80 -9.56 -17.29
CA ILE A 9 14.63 -8.24 -17.90
C ILE A 9 15.65 -7.32 -17.22
N ASP A 10 16.76 -7.08 -17.90
CA ASP A 10 17.73 -6.08 -17.47
C ASP A 10 17.13 -4.67 -17.63
N ASN A 11 16.63 -4.13 -16.52
CA ASN A 11 16.07 -2.79 -16.43
C ASN A 11 17.12 -1.74 -15.98
N THR A 12 18.41 -2.10 -15.92
CA THR A 12 19.47 -1.18 -15.50
C THR A 12 20.00 -0.31 -16.65
N VAL A 13 19.80 -0.76 -17.89
CA VAL A 13 20.15 -0.02 -19.10
C VAL A 13 18.89 0.50 -19.77
N ILE A 14 18.78 1.83 -19.88
CA ILE A 14 17.67 2.48 -20.59
C ILE A 14 18.02 2.51 -22.08
N ASP A 15 17.42 1.60 -22.87
CA ASP A 15 17.41 1.69 -24.32
C ASP A 15 16.17 2.50 -24.78
N PRO A 16 16.34 3.71 -25.33
CA PRO A 16 15.22 4.52 -25.82
C PRO A 16 14.51 3.91 -27.05
N ALA A 17 15.12 2.93 -27.73
CA ALA A 17 14.53 2.26 -28.87
C ALA A 17 13.55 1.14 -28.48
N THR A 18 13.61 0.63 -27.24
CA THR A 18 12.78 -0.50 -26.78
C THR A 18 12.09 -0.20 -25.44
N ARG A 19 10.82 -0.60 -25.31
CA ARG A 19 10.14 -0.51 -24.01
C ARG A 19 10.49 -1.75 -23.19
N ALA A 20 11.01 -1.53 -21.99
CA ALA A 20 11.17 -2.58 -20.99
C ALA A 20 9.84 -3.31 -20.73
N GLY A 21 9.92 -4.64 -20.61
CA GLY A 21 8.77 -5.47 -20.30
C GLY A 21 8.26 -5.24 -18.87
N VAL A 22 6.94 -5.27 -18.68
CA VAL A 22 6.30 -5.05 -17.36
C VAL A 22 6.38 -6.28 -16.45
N MET A 23 6.54 -7.48 -17.02
CA MET A 23 6.56 -8.74 -16.28
C MET A 23 7.82 -9.52 -16.63
N THR A 24 8.54 -9.98 -15.62
CA THR A 24 9.67 -10.89 -15.79
C THR A 24 9.20 -12.34 -15.91
N GLY A 25 9.95 -13.16 -16.63
CA GLY A 25 9.64 -14.58 -16.83
C GLY A 25 8.45 -14.87 -17.75
N ARG A 26 8.15 -16.16 -17.93
CA ARG A 26 7.07 -16.64 -18.80
C ARG A 26 5.83 -16.97 -17.95
N ASN A 27 4.89 -16.03 -17.89
CA ASN A 27 3.63 -16.18 -17.14
C ASN A 27 2.45 -16.46 -18.10
N SER A 28 1.60 -17.43 -17.76
CA SER A 28 0.32 -17.66 -18.43
C SER A 28 -0.83 -17.08 -17.58
N PRO A 29 -2.01 -16.80 -18.16
CA PRO A 29 -3.15 -16.31 -17.37
C PRO A 29 -3.52 -17.25 -16.21
N GLY A 30 -3.43 -18.56 -16.43
CA GLY A 30 -3.65 -19.58 -15.39
C GLY A 30 -2.58 -19.52 -14.28
N SER A 31 -1.30 -19.35 -14.65
CA SER A 31 -0.23 -19.29 -13.64
C SER A 31 -0.28 -18.02 -12.79
N VAL A 32 -0.74 -16.89 -13.35
CA VAL A 32 -0.93 -15.65 -12.57
C VAL A 32 -2.10 -15.80 -11.59
N THR A 33 -3.21 -16.38 -12.06
CA THR A 33 -4.40 -16.62 -11.24
C THR A 33 -4.06 -17.52 -10.05
N GLU A 34 -3.39 -18.64 -10.31
CA GLU A 34 -2.95 -19.57 -9.28
C GLU A 34 -2.05 -18.88 -8.24
N GLN A 35 -1.07 -18.08 -8.69
CA GLN A 35 -0.15 -17.38 -7.79
C GLN A 35 -0.88 -16.41 -6.86
N VAL A 36 -1.78 -15.58 -7.39
CA VAL A 36 -2.51 -14.57 -6.60
C VAL A 36 -3.54 -15.25 -5.69
N ALA A 37 -4.30 -16.21 -6.21
CA ALA A 37 -5.34 -16.92 -5.45
C ALA A 37 -4.76 -17.76 -4.31
N SER A 38 -3.59 -18.39 -4.52
CA SER A 38 -2.92 -19.22 -3.51
C SER A 38 -2.64 -18.48 -2.19
N LEU A 39 -2.50 -17.14 -2.22
CA LEU A 39 -2.32 -16.34 -1.01
C LEU A 39 -3.58 -16.31 -0.15
N ALA A 40 -4.76 -16.21 -0.78
CA ALA A 40 -6.05 -16.17 -0.10
C ALA A 40 -6.52 -17.59 0.29
N GLU A 41 -6.21 -18.59 -0.51
CA GLU A 41 -6.58 -20.00 -0.27
C GLU A 41 -5.69 -20.70 0.76
N ARG A 42 -4.59 -20.07 1.18
CA ARG A 42 -3.67 -20.65 2.15
C ARG A 42 -4.42 -20.98 3.45
N SER A 43 -4.40 -22.26 3.82
CA SER A 43 -5.11 -22.80 4.99
C SER A 43 -4.72 -22.16 6.33
N ARG A 44 -3.50 -21.59 6.45
CA ARG A 44 -3.04 -20.89 7.64
C ARG A 44 -2.26 -19.62 7.28
N PRO A 45 -2.63 -18.44 7.82
CA PRO A 45 -1.81 -17.25 7.67
C PRO A 45 -0.48 -17.42 8.41
N SER A 46 0.56 -16.77 7.90
CA SER A 46 1.90 -16.84 8.50
C SER A 46 1.90 -16.28 9.92
N THR A 47 2.82 -16.77 10.76
CA THR A 47 2.97 -16.25 12.14
C THR A 47 3.29 -14.76 12.15
N ALA A 48 4.09 -14.28 11.20
CA ALA A 48 4.39 -12.87 11.03
C ALA A 48 3.13 -12.04 10.72
N TRP A 49 2.25 -12.53 9.84
CA TRP A 49 0.98 -11.85 9.53
C TRP A 49 0.09 -11.77 10.77
N LYS A 50 -0.03 -12.86 11.54
CA LYS A 50 -0.81 -12.88 12.78
C LYS A 50 -0.26 -11.90 13.82
N ALA A 51 1.06 -11.85 13.98
CA ALA A 51 1.72 -10.92 14.90
C ALA A 51 1.48 -9.47 14.49
N ALA A 52 1.68 -9.13 13.21
CA ALA A 52 1.40 -7.80 12.67
C ALA A 52 -0.07 -7.42 12.88
N PHE A 53 -1.00 -8.33 12.57
CA PHE A 53 -2.43 -8.12 12.76
C PHE A 53 -2.79 -7.86 14.24
N ALA A 54 -2.24 -8.64 15.16
CA ALA A 54 -2.44 -8.45 16.59
C ALA A 54 -1.96 -7.06 17.06
N ILE A 55 -0.76 -6.64 16.63
CA ILE A 55 -0.21 -5.32 16.94
C ILE A 55 -1.11 -4.21 16.37
N SER A 56 -1.56 -4.35 15.11
CA SER A 56 -2.47 -3.39 14.48
C SER A 56 -3.79 -3.27 15.25
N VAL A 57 -4.41 -4.40 15.64
CA VAL A 57 -5.66 -4.38 16.42
C VAL A 57 -5.45 -3.73 17.78
N SER A 58 -4.36 -4.03 18.49
CA SER A 58 -4.04 -3.38 19.76
C SER A 58 -3.88 -1.87 19.61
N ALA A 59 -3.19 -1.40 18.56
CA ALA A 59 -3.05 0.02 18.26
C ALA A 59 -4.39 0.67 17.89
N THR A 60 -5.26 -0.02 17.13
CA THR A 60 -6.60 0.46 16.80
C THR A 60 -7.50 0.59 18.03
N LEU A 61 -7.46 -0.38 18.95
CA LEU A 61 -8.22 -0.30 20.20
C LEU A 61 -7.73 0.85 21.09
N MET A 62 -6.41 1.06 21.18
CA MET A 62 -5.83 2.21 21.86
C MET A 62 -6.31 3.52 21.22
N PHE A 63 -6.30 3.61 19.89
CA PHE A 63 -6.78 4.79 19.17
C PHE A 63 -8.24 5.12 19.51
N PHE A 64 -9.16 4.16 19.41
CA PHE A 64 -10.57 4.39 19.75
C PHE A 64 -10.77 4.76 21.23
N SER A 65 -9.99 4.16 22.13
CA SER A 65 -10.03 4.49 23.56
C SER A 65 -9.60 5.94 23.81
N LEU A 66 -8.53 6.40 23.15
CA LEU A 66 -8.05 7.78 23.24
C LEU A 66 -9.00 8.78 22.58
N VAL A 67 -9.65 8.41 21.48
CA VAL A 67 -10.73 9.22 20.87
C VAL A 67 -11.92 9.33 21.83
N GLY A 68 -12.34 8.24 22.48
CA GLY A 68 -13.38 8.27 23.49
C GLY A 68 -13.02 9.19 24.67
N TYR A 69 -11.78 9.09 25.16
CA TYR A 69 -11.25 9.97 26.21
C TYR A 69 -11.28 11.44 25.78
N LEU A 70 -10.83 11.75 24.56
CA LEU A 70 -10.87 13.10 23.99
C LEU A 70 -12.29 13.66 23.95
N ILE A 71 -13.26 12.87 23.48
CA ILE A 71 -14.67 13.32 23.42
C ILE A 71 -15.22 13.58 24.83
N ALA A 72 -14.88 12.73 25.80
CA ALA A 72 -15.37 12.84 27.18
C ALA A 72 -14.75 14.01 27.96
N THR A 73 -13.48 14.33 27.71
CA THR A 73 -12.72 15.36 28.47
C THR A 73 -12.53 16.67 27.71
N GLY A 74 -12.81 16.68 26.41
CA GLY A 74 -12.72 17.83 25.54
C GLY A 74 -11.37 17.98 24.83
N VAL A 75 -11.35 18.85 23.82
CA VAL A 75 -10.19 19.09 22.94
C VAL A 75 -8.96 19.69 23.61
N GLY A 76 -9.09 20.19 24.85
CA GLY A 76 -7.98 20.75 25.63
C GLY A 76 -6.88 19.73 25.93
N VAL A 77 -7.18 18.42 25.92
CA VAL A 77 -6.20 17.34 26.11
C VAL A 77 -5.07 17.38 25.08
N TRP A 78 -5.32 17.91 23.88
CA TRP A 78 -4.31 18.03 22.85
C TRP A 78 -3.23 19.08 23.15
N GLY A 79 -3.46 19.97 24.12
CA GLY A 79 -2.49 21.01 24.49
C GLY A 79 -2.29 22.08 23.41
N ASN A 80 -3.26 22.25 22.49
CA ASN A 80 -3.25 23.36 21.55
C ASN A 80 -3.48 24.66 22.35
N ASN A 81 -2.62 25.67 22.12
CA ASN A 81 -2.63 26.92 22.86
C ASN A 81 -2.81 28.10 21.90
N ALA A 82 -3.39 29.21 22.37
CA ALA A 82 -3.41 30.44 21.59
C ALA A 82 -1.96 30.92 21.33
N PRO A 83 -1.61 31.34 20.10
CA PRO A 83 -2.47 31.51 18.92
C PRO A 83 -2.60 30.27 18.01
N VAL A 84 -1.89 29.17 18.29
CA VAL A 84 -1.85 27.94 17.48
C VAL A 84 -2.91 26.94 17.94
N PHE A 85 -4.14 27.15 17.49
CA PHE A 85 -5.28 26.27 17.82
C PHE A 85 -5.29 24.95 17.03
N TRP A 86 -4.46 24.86 15.98
CA TRP A 86 -4.43 23.75 15.02
C TRP A 86 -3.05 23.10 15.04
N GLY A 87 -2.89 22.09 15.90
CA GLY A 87 -1.64 21.33 16.05
C GLY A 87 -1.66 19.99 15.31
N TRP A 88 -1.20 18.96 16.01
CA TRP A 88 -1.12 17.58 15.49
C TRP A 88 -2.38 17.03 14.81
N PRO A 89 -3.62 17.31 15.26
CA PRO A 89 -4.81 16.76 14.62
C PRO A 89 -4.92 17.15 13.13
N ILE A 90 -4.66 18.42 12.79
CA ILE A 90 -4.73 18.84 11.39
C ILE A 90 -3.52 18.38 10.58
N VAL A 91 -2.34 18.40 11.19
CA VAL A 91 -1.11 17.94 10.52
C VAL A 91 -1.29 16.48 10.08
N ASN A 92 -1.78 15.64 10.99
CA ASN A 92 -2.09 14.25 10.68
C ASN A 92 -3.23 14.10 9.67
N PHE A 93 -4.29 14.91 9.79
CA PHE A 93 -5.40 14.88 8.82
C PHE A 93 -4.90 15.12 7.38
N VAL A 94 -4.14 16.20 7.15
CA VAL A 94 -3.60 16.53 5.82
C VAL A 94 -2.59 15.48 5.36
N PHE A 95 -1.75 14.99 6.26
CA PHE A 95 -0.79 13.92 5.97
C PHE A 95 -1.50 12.66 5.45
N TRP A 96 -2.51 12.16 6.15
CA TRP A 96 -3.25 10.96 5.75
C TRP A 96 -4.08 11.17 4.48
N VAL A 97 -4.68 12.35 4.30
CA VAL A 97 -5.34 12.73 3.05
C VAL A 97 -4.36 12.70 1.87
N GLY A 98 -3.14 13.22 2.07
CA GLY A 98 -2.08 13.19 1.06
C GLY A 98 -1.70 11.77 0.64
N ILE A 99 -1.55 10.86 1.61
CA ILE A 99 -1.29 9.43 1.32
C ILE A 99 -2.44 8.82 0.48
N GLY A 100 -3.70 9.15 0.80
CA GLY A 100 -4.85 8.66 0.05
C GLY A 100 -4.86 9.08 -1.43
N HIS A 101 -4.35 10.28 -1.76
CA HIS A 101 -4.31 10.77 -3.14
C HIS A 101 -3.38 9.94 -4.04
N ALA A 102 -2.29 9.41 -3.49
CA ALA A 102 -1.33 8.60 -4.26
C ALA A 102 -2.02 7.38 -4.92
N GLY A 103 -2.92 6.71 -4.21
CA GLY A 103 -3.68 5.56 -4.74
C GLY A 103 -4.61 5.95 -5.89
N THR A 104 -5.33 7.08 -5.76
CA THR A 104 -6.23 7.57 -6.82
C THR A 104 -5.48 8.02 -8.07
N LEU A 105 -4.27 8.55 -7.90
CA LEU A 105 -3.42 8.95 -9.03
C LEU A 105 -2.96 7.71 -9.81
N ILE A 106 -2.49 6.67 -9.12
CA ILE A 106 -2.04 5.43 -9.76
C ILE A 106 -3.20 4.72 -10.49
N SER A 107 -4.42 4.71 -9.94
CA SER A 107 -5.55 4.03 -10.58
C SER A 107 -6.17 4.82 -11.74
N ALA A 108 -6.40 6.13 -11.56
CA ALA A 108 -7.11 6.96 -12.54
C ALA A 108 -6.17 7.67 -13.53
N ILE A 109 -5.16 8.40 -13.04
CA ILE A 109 -4.31 9.24 -13.89
C ILE A 109 -3.42 8.38 -14.78
N LEU A 110 -2.78 7.34 -14.24
CA LEU A 110 -1.99 6.42 -15.07
C LEU A 110 -2.84 5.66 -16.09
N PHE A 111 -4.12 5.41 -15.78
CA PHE A 111 -5.05 4.84 -16.75
C PHE A 111 -5.32 5.80 -17.92
N LEU A 112 -5.54 7.09 -17.64
CA LEU A 112 -5.71 8.11 -18.68
C LEU A 112 -4.48 8.22 -19.59
N PHE A 113 -3.28 8.13 -19.01
CA PHE A 113 -2.02 8.09 -19.76
C PHE A 113 -1.70 6.72 -20.37
N ARG A 114 -2.62 5.75 -20.29
CA ARG A 114 -2.48 4.38 -20.82
C ARG A 114 -1.18 3.70 -20.38
N GLN A 115 -0.77 3.94 -19.14
CA GLN A 115 0.42 3.32 -18.57
C GLN A 115 0.06 1.91 -18.05
N ASN A 116 0.56 0.88 -18.71
CA ASN A 116 0.19 -0.51 -18.43
C ASN A 116 0.80 -1.07 -17.12
N TRP A 117 1.87 -0.47 -16.60
CA TRP A 117 2.57 -0.92 -15.39
C TRP A 117 1.76 -0.75 -14.10
N ARG A 118 0.73 0.11 -14.10
CA ARG A 118 -0.17 0.28 -12.93
C ARG A 118 -0.89 -1.01 -12.54
N THR A 119 -1.02 -1.97 -13.47
CA THR A 119 -1.91 -3.14 -13.35
C THR A 119 -1.46 -4.12 -12.27
N SER A 120 -0.16 -4.17 -11.94
CA SER A 120 0.37 -5.03 -10.87
C SER A 120 0.28 -4.42 -9.48
N ILE A 121 -0.05 -3.13 -9.38
CA ILE A 121 -0.08 -2.36 -8.12
C ILE A 121 -1.52 -2.12 -7.66
N ASN A 122 -2.46 -1.95 -8.59
CA ASN A 122 -3.87 -1.71 -8.30
C ASN A 122 -4.60 -2.97 -7.81
#